data_AF-A0A535UVH1-F1
#
_entry.id   AF-A0A535UVH1-F1
#
_cell.length_a   1.000
_cell.length_b   1.000
_cell.length_c   1.000
_cell.angle_alpha   90.00
_cell.angle_beta   90.00
_cell.angle_gamma   90.00
#
_symmetry.space_group_name_H-M   'P 1'
#
loop_
_entity.id
_entity.type
_entity.pdbx_description
1 polymer ?
#
loop_
_entity_poly.entity_id
_entity_poly.type
_entity_poly.pdbx_seq_one_letter_code
_entity_poly.pdbx_strand_id
1 'polypeptide(L)'
;MHHLPAFRVRSLISVLALVAGGIPAAAHVAHADASQCPTEEVCIWSGAQYSGTFTSVQDETCDDATVGSALNNDPDTLQELRIYPQPGCAGTPVVIKAKSWSSNVSGRSYRNWHDPRDPAGP
;
A
#
# COMPACT_ATOMS: atom_id res chain seq x y z
N MET A 1 -8.88 -34.36 -76.89
CA MET A 1 -8.17 -33.28 -77.61
C MET A 1 -8.01 -32.10 -76.66
N HIS A 2 -6.80 -31.55 -76.62
CA HIS A 2 -6.22 -30.49 -75.79
C HIS A 2 -7.14 -29.38 -75.26
N HIS A 3 -6.92 -28.94 -74.00
CA HIS A 3 -6.29 -27.63 -73.69
C HIS A 3 -5.98 -27.46 -72.19
N LEU A 4 -4.86 -26.77 -71.93
CA LEU A 4 -4.12 -26.59 -70.67
C LEU A 4 -4.80 -25.66 -69.65
N PRO A 5 -4.41 -25.73 -68.35
CA PRO A 5 -4.96 -24.91 -67.27
C PRO A 5 -4.33 -23.51 -67.20
N ALA A 6 -5.14 -22.46 -67.11
CA ALA A 6 -4.68 -21.10 -66.85
C ALA A 6 -4.67 -20.81 -65.35
N PHE A 7 -3.46 -20.69 -64.80
CA PHE A 7 -3.15 -20.13 -63.49
C PHE A 7 -3.86 -18.79 -63.26
N ARG A 8 -4.56 -18.64 -62.14
CA ARG A 8 -4.83 -17.31 -61.56
C ARG A 8 -4.45 -17.26 -60.09
N VAL A 9 -3.24 -16.71 -59.91
CA VAL A 9 -2.85 -15.70 -58.93
C VAL A 9 -3.25 -15.96 -57.48
N ARG A 10 -2.23 -16.46 -56.75
CA ARG A 10 -2.06 -16.37 -55.30
C ARG A 10 -2.24 -14.91 -54.84
N SER A 11 -3.21 -14.66 -53.96
CA SER A 11 -3.21 -13.46 -53.12
C SER A 11 -3.07 -13.93 -51.67
N LEU A 12 -1.81 -14.13 -51.26
CA LEU A 12 -1.45 -14.33 -49.86
C LEU A 12 -1.39 -12.94 -49.22
N ILE A 13 -2.47 -12.54 -48.57
CA ILE A 13 -2.46 -11.36 -47.69
C ILE A 13 -1.72 -11.77 -46.42
N SER A 14 -0.43 -11.45 -46.37
CA SER A 14 0.38 -11.57 -45.15
C SER A 14 -0.14 -10.55 -44.13
N VAL A 15 -0.90 -11.01 -43.15
CA VAL A 15 -1.26 -10.21 -41.97
C VAL A 15 -0.01 -10.09 -41.12
N LEU A 16 0.63 -8.94 -41.18
CA LEU A 16 1.72 -8.56 -40.28
C LEU A 16 1.09 -8.37 -38.89
N ALA A 17 1.18 -9.40 -38.03
CA ALA A 17 0.81 -9.28 -36.62
C ALA A 17 1.87 -8.39 -35.95
N LEU A 18 1.53 -7.11 -35.78
CA LEU A 18 2.27 -6.19 -34.93
C LEU A 18 2.13 -6.72 -33.49
N VAL A 19 3.15 -7.43 -33.00
CA VAL A 19 3.29 -7.73 -31.58
C VAL A 19 3.56 -6.39 -30.90
N ALA A 20 2.48 -5.70 -30.53
CA ALA A 20 2.55 -4.61 -29.58
C ALA A 20 3.04 -5.23 -28.27
N GLY A 21 4.35 -5.22 -28.06
CA GLY A 21 4.95 -5.46 -26.76
C GLY A 21 4.31 -4.46 -25.80
N GLY A 22 3.39 -4.95 -24.98
CA GLY A 22 2.85 -4.20 -23.87
C GLY A 22 4.03 -3.85 -22.97
N ILE A 23 4.53 -2.64 -23.09
CA ILE A 23 5.35 -2.01 -22.06
C ILE A 23 4.46 -2.12 -20.81
N PRO A 24 4.84 -2.84 -19.74
CA PRO A 24 4.10 -2.73 -18.51
C PRO A 24 4.12 -1.24 -18.18
N ALA A 25 2.95 -0.61 -18.23
CA ALA A 25 2.79 0.75 -17.77
C ALA A 25 3.38 0.76 -16.37
N ALA A 26 4.55 1.39 -16.21
CA ALA A 26 5.07 1.66 -14.89
C ALA A 26 3.95 2.45 -14.22
N ALA A 27 3.23 1.79 -13.32
CA ALA A 27 2.24 2.44 -12.50
C ALA A 27 2.95 3.67 -11.95
N HIS A 28 2.44 4.85 -12.28
CA HIS A 28 2.92 6.08 -11.68
C HIS A 28 2.99 5.79 -10.20
N VAL A 29 4.20 5.74 -9.64
CA VAL A 29 4.37 5.66 -8.19
C VAL A 29 3.74 6.95 -7.71
N ALA A 30 2.48 6.84 -7.27
CA ALA A 30 1.79 7.95 -6.65
C ALA A 30 2.77 8.47 -5.60
N HIS A 31 3.06 9.77 -5.66
CA HIS A 31 3.90 10.38 -4.66
C HIS A 31 3.36 9.99 -3.29
N ALA A 32 4.26 9.46 -2.47
CA ALA A 32 4.26 9.52 -1.03
C ALA A 32 3.36 10.65 -0.51
N ASP A 33 2.10 10.41 -0.16
CA ASP A 33 1.23 11.50 0.23
C ASP A 33 0.63 11.27 1.60
N ALA A 34 1.39 11.71 2.60
CA ALA A 34 0.93 11.82 3.98
C ALA A 34 -0.39 12.60 4.10
N SER A 35 -0.74 13.46 3.12
CA SER A 35 -2.03 14.17 3.11
C SER A 35 -3.24 13.27 2.88
N GLN A 36 -3.02 12.01 2.46
CA GLN A 36 -4.09 11.01 2.41
C GLN A 36 -4.61 10.63 3.80
N CYS A 37 -3.83 10.84 4.86
CA CYS A 37 -4.29 10.58 6.21
C CYS A 37 -5.24 11.71 6.66
N PRO A 38 -6.53 11.41 6.90
CA PRO A 38 -7.48 12.42 7.34
C PRO A 38 -7.08 13.06 8.67
N THR A 39 -7.71 14.18 8.97
CA THR A 39 -7.58 14.80 10.30
C THR A 39 -8.23 13.89 11.33
N GLU A 40 -7.63 13.77 12.52
CA GLU A 40 -8.16 12.91 13.60
C GLU A 40 -8.16 11.42 13.27
N GLU A 41 -7.25 10.98 12.41
CA GLU A 41 -7.06 9.58 12.08
C GLU A 41 -5.62 9.11 12.26
N VAL A 42 -5.48 7.80 12.45
CA VAL A 42 -4.21 7.10 12.52
C VAL A 42 -4.05 6.30 11.23
N CYS A 43 -2.94 6.47 10.54
CA CYS A 43 -2.73 5.87 9.23
C CYS A 43 -1.38 5.18 9.11
N ILE A 44 -1.36 4.10 8.34
CA ILE A 44 -0.16 3.35 7.99
C ILE A 44 -0.07 3.14 6.49
N TRP A 45 1.15 2.99 6.01
CA TRP A 45 1.45 2.59 4.64
C TRP A 45 2.39 1.39 4.66
N SER A 46 2.18 0.45 3.72
CA SER A 46 3.02 -0.76 3.64
C SER A 46 4.46 -0.47 3.23
N GLY A 47 4.71 0.64 2.53
CA GLY A 47 6.03 1.08 2.08
C GLY A 47 6.54 2.30 2.86
N ALA A 48 7.84 2.55 2.75
CA ALA A 48 8.47 3.77 3.26
C ALA A 48 7.99 5.00 2.48
N GLN A 49 8.17 6.18 3.06
CA GLN A 49 7.75 7.46 2.50
C GLN A 49 6.28 7.39 2.04
N TYR A 50 5.35 6.97 2.89
CA TYR A 50 3.90 7.00 2.64
C TYR A 50 3.48 6.36 1.31
N SER A 51 4.15 5.26 0.93
CA SER A 51 3.95 4.58 -0.35
C SER A 51 3.36 3.19 -0.15
N GLY A 52 2.77 2.63 -1.21
CA GLY A 52 2.13 1.31 -1.16
C GLY A 52 0.71 1.38 -0.61
N THR A 53 0.25 0.28 -0.02
CA THR A 53 -1.12 0.16 0.50
C THR A 53 -1.31 1.09 1.69
N PHE A 54 -2.35 1.92 1.62
CA PHE A 54 -2.79 2.81 2.70
C PHE A 54 -3.89 2.15 3.54
N THR A 55 -3.79 2.29 4.85
CA THR A 55 -4.81 1.83 5.81
C THR A 55 -5.02 2.88 6.89
N SER A 56 -6.28 3.25 7.14
CA SER A 56 -6.70 3.96 8.36
C SER A 56 -6.96 2.93 9.47
N VAL A 57 -6.40 3.18 10.65
CA VAL A 57 -6.38 2.25 11.78
C VAL A 57 -7.28 2.79 12.88
N GLN A 58 -8.38 2.08 13.15
CA GLN A 58 -9.37 2.51 14.14
C GLN A 58 -9.46 1.57 15.35
N ASP A 59 -9.07 0.31 15.20
CA ASP A 59 -9.25 -0.67 16.26
C ASP A 59 -8.02 -0.83 17.16
N GLU A 60 -8.27 -1.27 18.39
CA GLU A 60 -7.21 -1.61 19.33
C GLU A 60 -6.73 -3.06 19.23
N THR A 61 -7.04 -3.76 18.13
CA THR A 61 -6.60 -5.12 17.95
C THR A 61 -5.16 -5.13 17.42
N CYS A 62 -4.48 -6.26 17.60
CA CYS A 62 -3.20 -6.45 16.94
C CYS A 62 -3.43 -7.02 15.54
N ASP A 63 -2.90 -6.34 14.52
CA ASP A 63 -2.97 -6.77 13.13
C ASP A 63 -1.59 -7.06 12.54
N ASP A 64 -1.48 -8.22 11.89
CA ASP A 64 -0.27 -8.62 11.17
C ASP A 64 -0.29 -8.05 9.75
N ALA A 65 0.45 -6.94 9.56
CA ALA A 65 0.75 -6.41 8.24
C ALA A 65 2.13 -5.73 8.22
N THR A 66 2.72 -5.68 7.04
CA THR A 66 3.93 -4.88 6.82
C THR A 66 3.61 -3.39 6.94
N VAL A 67 4.40 -2.67 7.72
CA VAL A 67 4.32 -1.22 7.86
C VAL A 67 5.67 -0.62 7.52
N GLY A 68 5.69 0.25 6.52
CA GLY A 68 6.90 0.95 6.05
C GLY A 68 6.93 2.43 6.45
N SER A 69 5.77 3.04 6.69
CA SER A 69 5.65 4.40 7.22
C SER A 69 4.30 4.60 7.89
N ALA A 70 4.19 5.62 8.73
CA ALA A 70 3.01 5.84 9.55
C ALA A 70 2.84 7.31 9.94
N LEU A 71 1.60 7.70 10.20
CA LEU A 71 1.22 9.02 10.65
C LEU A 71 0.09 8.86 11.67
N ASN A 72 0.23 9.49 12.83
CA ASN A 72 -0.85 9.64 13.79
C ASN A 72 -1.31 11.10 13.74
N ASN A 73 -2.42 11.35 13.07
CA ASN A 73 -3.03 12.68 12.95
C ASN A 73 -4.11 12.91 14.01
N ASP A 74 -4.27 11.99 14.96
CA ASP A 74 -5.16 12.15 16.09
C ASP A 74 -4.57 13.14 17.10
N PRO A 75 -5.34 14.12 17.62
CA PRO A 75 -4.91 14.98 18.72
C PRO A 75 -4.89 14.28 20.09
N ASP A 76 -5.51 13.11 20.22
CA ASP A 76 -5.58 12.41 21.49
C ASP A 76 -4.21 11.92 21.96
N THR A 77 -3.72 12.53 23.03
CA THR A 77 -2.42 12.25 23.62
C THR A 77 -2.34 10.93 24.38
N LEU A 78 -3.48 10.29 24.62
CA LEU A 78 -3.59 8.97 25.26
C LEU A 78 -3.56 7.83 24.24
N GLN A 79 -3.73 8.16 22.97
CA GLN A 79 -3.68 7.24 21.85
C GLN A 79 -2.29 7.21 21.21
N GLU A 80 -1.79 5.99 20.99
CA GLU A 80 -0.48 5.71 20.42
C GLU A 80 -0.61 4.67 19.33
N LEU A 81 -0.09 4.95 18.14
CA LEU A 81 0.14 3.90 17.17
C LEU A 81 1.44 3.16 17.52
N ARG A 82 1.34 1.85 17.75
CA ARG A 82 2.47 0.98 18.06
C ARG A 82 2.74 0.06 16.88
N ILE A 83 3.98 0.09 16.40
CA ILE A 83 4.42 -0.67 15.23
C ILE A 83 5.51 -1.64 15.68
N TYR A 84 5.28 -2.93 15.52
CA TYR A 84 6.12 -3.98 16.08
C TYR A 84 6.99 -4.63 15.01
N PRO A 85 8.23 -5.02 15.35
CA PRO A 85 9.15 -5.64 14.39
C PRO A 85 8.79 -7.10 14.05
N GLN A 86 7.90 -7.73 14.81
CA GLN A 86 7.49 -9.13 14.64
C GLN A 86 5.96 -9.25 14.54
N PRO A 87 5.44 -10.30 13.88
CA PRO A 87 4.02 -10.64 13.94
C PRO A 87 3.51 -10.82 15.38
N GLY A 88 2.20 -10.65 15.58
CA GLY A 88 1.52 -10.81 16.86
C GLY A 88 1.83 -9.70 17.87
N CYS A 89 2.24 -8.52 17.41
CA CYS A 89 2.60 -7.37 18.25
C CYS A 89 3.68 -7.70 19.27
N ALA A 90 4.69 -8.45 18.81
CA ALA A 90 5.79 -8.92 19.63
C ALA A 90 7.06 -8.07 19.45
N GLY A 91 7.85 -8.00 20.52
CA GLY A 91 9.06 -7.19 20.59
C GLY A 91 8.80 -5.74 21.02
N THR A 92 9.86 -4.93 21.03
CA THR A 92 9.77 -3.51 21.39
C THR A 92 9.20 -2.72 20.21
N PRO A 93 8.06 -2.03 20.37
CA PRO A 93 7.46 -1.27 19.27
C PRO A 93 8.19 0.04 19.03
N VAL A 94 8.10 0.52 17.79
CA VAL A 94 8.20 1.94 17.47
C VAL A 94 6.86 2.58 17.82
N VAL A 95 6.90 3.67 18.57
CA VAL A 95 5.70 4.39 19.02
C VAL A 95 5.55 5.68 18.24
N ILE A 96 4.42 5.85 17.57
CA ILE A 96 4.02 7.09 16.91
C ILE A 96 2.95 7.76 17.77
N LYS A 97 3.38 8.80 18.49
CA LYS A 97 2.52 9.60 19.38
C LYS A 97 1.52 10.44 18.58
N ALA A 98 0.52 10.96 19.28
CA ALA A 98 -0.40 11.98 18.78
C ALA A 98 0.33 13.07 17.96
N LYS A 99 -0.28 13.49 16.85
CA LYS A 99 0.24 14.49 15.92
C LYS A 99 1.69 14.27 15.47
N SER A 100 2.15 13.02 15.42
CA SER A 100 3.52 12.65 15.02
C SER A 100 3.51 11.69 13.84
N TRP A 101 4.67 11.54 13.19
CA TRP A 101 4.81 10.70 12.00
C TRP A 101 6.19 10.04 11.93
N SER A 102 6.28 8.97 11.14
CA SER A 102 7.54 8.40 10.69
C SER A 102 7.45 8.02 9.23
N SER A 103 8.33 8.58 8.40
CA SER A 103 8.42 8.25 6.99
C SER A 103 9.19 6.95 6.71
N ASN A 104 9.76 6.31 7.73
CA ASN A 104 10.44 5.03 7.57
C ASN A 104 10.39 4.22 8.88
N VAL A 105 9.73 3.07 8.83
CA VAL A 105 9.70 2.06 9.88
C VAL A 105 9.79 0.68 9.23
N SER A 106 10.15 -0.34 10.01
CA SER A 106 10.16 -1.73 9.56
C SER A 106 9.27 -2.55 10.49
N GLY A 107 7.96 -2.44 10.26
CA GLY A 107 6.92 -3.10 11.03
C GLY A 107 6.44 -4.39 10.37
N ARG A 108 6.06 -5.37 11.18
CA ARG A 108 5.42 -6.62 10.76
C ARG A 108 4.04 -6.85 11.39
N SER A 109 3.71 -6.04 12.39
CA SER A 109 2.36 -5.92 12.92
C SER A 109 2.20 -4.52 13.53
N TYR A 110 0.96 -4.14 13.81
CA TYR A 110 0.64 -2.85 14.42
C TYR A 110 -0.59 -2.95 15.31
N ARG A 111 -0.76 -1.94 16.16
CA ARG A 111 -1.93 -1.77 17.01
C ARG A 111 -2.14 -0.29 17.29
N ASN A 112 -3.36 0.20 17.19
CA ASN A 112 -3.74 1.49 17.74
C ASN A 112 -4.01 1.30 19.25
N TRP A 113 -3.09 1.71 20.12
CA TRP A 113 -3.19 1.45 21.56
C TRP A 113 -3.64 2.72 22.28
N HIS A 114 -4.64 2.59 23.15
CA HIS A 114 -5.04 3.65 24.06
C HIS A 114 -4.54 3.37 25.48
N ASP A 115 -4.13 4.42 26.21
CA ASP A 115 -3.72 4.28 27.60
C ASP A 115 -4.91 3.86 28.48
N PRO A 116 -4.86 2.69 29.14
CA PRO A 116 -5.95 2.20 29.98
C PRO A 116 -6.07 2.96 31.31
N ARG A 117 -5.17 3.91 31.60
CA ARG A 117 -5.22 4.75 32.81
C ARG A 117 -6.10 5.98 32.65
N ASP A 118 -6.76 6.16 31.51
CA ASP A 118 -7.77 7.19 31.34
C ASP A 118 -9.03 6.86 32.17
N PRO A 119 -9.40 7.69 33.16
CA PRO A 119 -10.64 7.50 33.93
C PRO A 119 -11.92 7.73 33.12
N ALA A 120 -11.86 8.23 31.88
CA ALA A 120 -13.02 8.47 31.03
C ALA A 120 -13.51 7.24 30.23
N GLY A 121 -12.68 6.22 30.05
CA GLY A 121 -13.00 5.01 29.28
C GLY A 121 -13.12 5.24 27.75
N PRO A 122 -13.07 4.18 26.93
CA PRO A 122 -13.33 4.28 25.49
C PRO A 122 -14.78 4.68 25.19
#